data_AF-A0A1E4L7P5-F1
#
_entry.id   AF-A0A1E4L7P5-F1
#
_cell.length_a   1.000
_cell.length_b   1.000
_cell.length_c   1.000
_cell.angle_alpha   90.00
_cell.angle_beta   90.00
_cell.angle_gamma   90.00
#
_symmetry.space_group_name_H-M   'P 1'
#
loop_
_entity.id
_entity.type
_entity.pdbx_description
1 polymer ?
#
loop_
_entity_poly.entity_id
_entity_poly.type
_entity_poly.pdbx_seq_one_letter_code
_entity_poly.pdbx_strand_id
1 'polypeptide(L)'
;MALAYDWLYQEFNESERGRLNSVIGERLKQIMSNVPFGLDDGRRINAHPYDSHGADALARVSVICSVMAGTSPQFDGCFRNTVSRYLLWPVPWGRDDGGYANGTTYAQWDVSFTHLIVWDLLQQAIGVDLMKTPWVQGYGKFITYFLPPGTPTGMFGDGAEKNWRSVWATQAKAFASFMPSPLADWYARQQFGEDESQLALMLTPPRNWESVPGTIPPGMPNALYLQSIGWVAMHSNLADRGRTSVYFKSSPYGSFNHSHADQNSFVINAQGQPLAIDSGYYDYYNSPHWKGWYKQTRAHNAITFDGGQGQLFDTMAAKGKITQFETTPAYDLVTGDATQAYGGALTRAVRSMVYVRPGTLLVFDSLASATPRSWEWNIHALEAMKETGKRSIEIDRDGERLCVEVLSGPEVGFSQTDQFTFAPSGVYPKQWHGVFRSSARSRDFRMLTLLSVGCEHPAVEVTDKPGTLDVAVAGQHFAFSSTGVEHVQ
;
A
#
# COMPACT_ATOMS: atom_id res chain seq x y z
N MET A 1 27.13 14.55 10.30
CA MET A 1 28.53 14.54 10.79
C MET A 1 29.46 13.92 9.77
N ALA A 2 29.29 12.64 9.36
CA ALA A 2 30.15 12.03 8.35
C ALA A 2 30.20 12.82 7.02
N LEU A 3 29.05 13.20 6.46
CA LEU A 3 29.01 14.05 5.26
C LEU A 3 29.70 15.41 5.45
N ALA A 4 29.59 16.02 6.64
CA ALA A 4 30.29 17.28 6.92
C ALA A 4 31.81 17.06 7.00
N TYR A 5 32.25 15.98 7.65
CA TYR A 5 33.67 15.59 7.70
C TYR A 5 34.26 15.44 6.30
N ASP A 6 33.49 14.86 5.38
CA ASP A 6 33.90 14.65 3.98
C ASP A 6 33.83 15.93 3.14
N TRP A 7 32.65 16.54 3.01
CA TRP A 7 32.44 17.70 2.14
C TRP A 7 33.18 18.96 2.59
N LEU A 8 33.39 19.12 3.89
CA LEU A 8 34.09 20.27 4.48
C LEU A 8 35.49 19.88 4.99
N TYR A 9 36.04 18.74 4.56
CA TYR A 9 37.32 18.21 5.08
C TYR A 9 38.44 19.26 5.07
N GLN A 10 38.52 20.05 3.99
CA GLN A 10 39.56 21.08 3.80
C GLN A 10 39.35 22.33 4.65
N GLU A 11 38.12 22.58 5.11
CA GLU A 11 37.78 23.73 5.95
C GLU A 11 38.12 23.47 7.43
N PHE A 12 38.27 22.21 7.82
CA PHE A 12 38.64 21.84 9.17
C PHE A 12 40.16 21.77 9.36
N ASN A 13 40.66 22.18 10.52
CA ASN A 13 42.02 21.86 10.92
C ASN A 13 42.13 20.41 11.43
N GLU A 14 43.36 19.95 11.68
CA GLU A 14 43.62 18.57 12.12
C GLU A 14 42.93 18.22 13.44
N SER A 15 42.89 19.15 14.39
CA SER A 15 42.22 18.95 15.69
C SER A 15 40.71 18.78 15.53
N GLU A 16 40.09 19.61 14.69
CA GLU A 16 38.66 19.54 14.38
C GLU A 16 38.31 18.23 13.66
N ARG A 17 39.13 17.82 12.68
CA ARG A 17 38.99 16.51 12.02
C ARG A 17 39.11 15.37 13.01
N GLY A 18 40.12 15.38 13.88
CA GLY A 18 40.31 14.37 14.93
C GLY A 18 39.09 14.28 15.86
N ARG A 19 38.54 15.43 16.27
CA ARG A 19 37.35 15.50 17.11
C ARG A 19 36.11 14.95 16.40
N LEU A 20 35.87 15.33 15.15
CA LEU A 20 34.76 14.80 14.36
C LEU A 20 34.88 13.29 14.16
N ASN A 21 36.07 12.80 13.81
CA ASN A 21 36.33 11.36 13.66
C ASN A 21 35.98 10.60 14.94
N SER A 22 36.46 11.08 16.10
CA SER A 22 36.16 10.48 17.40
C SER A 22 34.66 10.48 17.72
N VAL A 23 33.97 11.61 17.55
CA VAL A 23 32.53 11.72 17.85
C VAL A 23 31.69 10.83 16.94
N ILE A 24 32.04 10.75 15.64
CA ILE A 24 31.38 9.83 14.69
C ILE A 24 31.64 8.38 15.13
N GLY A 25 32.87 8.06 15.53
CA GLY A 25 33.25 6.72 16.00
C GLY A 25 32.46 6.28 17.23
N GLU A 26 32.29 7.14 18.23
CA GLU A 26 31.51 6.83 19.44
C GLU A 26 30.02 6.60 19.13
N ARG A 27 29.43 7.43 18.27
CA ARG A 27 28.04 7.24 17.80
C ARG A 27 27.89 5.93 17.02
N LEU A 28 28.87 5.61 16.17
CA LEU A 28 28.87 4.36 15.42
C LEU A 28 28.93 3.14 16.35
N LYS A 29 29.76 3.16 17.41
CA LYS A 29 29.81 2.07 18.41
C LYS A 29 28.44 1.85 19.04
N GLN A 30 27.73 2.92 19.40
CA GLN A 30 26.40 2.80 19.99
C GLN A 30 25.42 2.13 19.03
N ILE A 31 25.35 2.57 17.77
CA ILE A 31 24.46 2.01 16.75
C ILE A 31 24.80 0.55 16.45
N MET A 32 26.10 0.22 16.37
CA MET A 32 26.59 -1.11 16.01
C MET A 32 26.60 -2.11 17.16
N SER A 33 26.40 -1.65 18.39
CA SER A 33 26.43 -2.50 19.59
C SER A 33 25.34 -3.59 19.58
N ASN A 34 25.52 -4.58 20.44
CA ASN A 34 24.59 -5.69 20.64
C ASN A 34 23.47 -5.40 21.67
N VAL A 35 23.39 -4.16 22.16
CA VAL A 35 22.37 -3.74 23.13
C VAL A 35 20.96 -3.77 22.49
N PRO A 36 19.88 -3.65 23.28
CA PRO A 36 18.53 -3.49 22.73
C PRO A 36 18.49 -2.35 21.70
N PHE A 37 17.89 -2.61 20.54
CA PHE A 37 17.81 -1.71 19.37
C PHE A 37 19.13 -1.39 18.61
N GLY A 38 20.29 -1.85 19.07
CA GLY A 38 21.53 -1.84 18.28
C GLY A 38 21.49 -2.82 17.09
N LEU A 39 22.37 -2.63 16.10
CA LEU A 39 22.42 -3.47 14.90
C LEU A 39 23.17 -4.79 15.10
N ASP A 40 23.93 -4.93 16.19
CA ASP A 40 24.84 -6.06 16.43
C ASP A 40 25.74 -6.33 15.21
N ASP A 41 26.45 -5.30 14.77
CA ASP A 41 27.23 -5.30 13.53
C ASP A 41 26.45 -5.73 12.26
N GLY A 42 25.14 -5.48 12.24
CA GLY A 42 24.22 -5.91 11.19
C GLY A 42 23.73 -7.36 11.31
N ARG A 43 24.20 -8.14 12.30
CA ARG A 43 23.72 -9.52 12.53
C ARG A 43 22.24 -9.56 12.89
N ARG A 44 21.72 -8.53 13.59
CA ARG A 44 20.30 -8.47 13.96
C ARG A 44 19.39 -8.42 12.73
N ILE A 45 19.76 -7.67 11.70
CA ILE A 45 18.99 -7.61 10.43
C ILE A 45 19.06 -8.93 9.66
N ASN A 46 20.19 -9.63 9.68
CA ASN A 46 20.26 -10.95 9.06
C ASN A 46 19.32 -11.96 9.72
N ALA A 47 19.14 -11.90 11.04
CA ALA A 47 18.25 -12.77 11.79
C ALA A 47 16.78 -12.32 11.70
N HIS A 48 16.56 -11.01 11.69
CA HIS A 48 15.25 -10.36 11.71
C HIS A 48 15.17 -9.28 10.63
N PRO A 49 15.01 -9.68 9.35
CA PRO A 49 15.08 -8.75 8.23
C PRO A 49 13.90 -7.78 8.17
N TYR A 50 12.79 -8.10 8.82
CA TYR A 50 11.57 -7.28 8.85
C TYR A 50 11.58 -6.27 10.01
N ASP A 51 12.68 -5.53 10.15
CA ASP A 51 12.87 -4.44 11.11
C ASP A 51 13.09 -3.14 10.33
N SER A 52 12.04 -2.30 10.24
CA SER A 52 12.08 -1.06 9.45
C SER A 52 13.19 -0.12 9.91
N HIS A 53 13.28 0.12 11.22
CA HIS A 53 14.29 1.03 11.78
C HIS A 53 15.70 0.46 11.68
N GLY A 54 15.85 -0.86 11.85
CA GLY A 54 17.15 -1.50 11.69
C GLY A 54 17.64 -1.48 10.23
N ALA A 55 16.76 -1.65 9.24
CA ALA A 55 17.10 -1.54 7.82
C ALA A 55 17.54 -0.10 7.46
N ASP A 56 16.79 0.90 7.91
CA ASP A 56 17.12 2.31 7.76
C ASP A 56 18.45 2.69 8.43
N ALA A 57 18.66 2.21 9.66
CA ALA A 57 19.90 2.44 10.39
C ALA A 57 21.08 1.78 9.67
N LEU A 58 20.92 0.54 9.17
CA LEU A 58 21.94 -0.16 8.41
C LEU A 58 22.30 0.61 7.13
N ALA A 59 21.31 1.14 6.40
CA ALA A 59 21.50 1.96 5.22
C ALA A 59 22.38 3.19 5.50
N ARG A 60 22.04 3.95 6.55
CA ARG A 60 22.79 5.16 6.96
C ARG A 60 24.19 4.81 7.45
N VAL A 61 24.34 3.72 8.21
CA VAL A 61 25.65 3.23 8.67
C VAL A 61 26.52 2.81 7.48
N SER A 62 25.97 2.17 6.46
CA SER A 62 26.73 1.81 5.25
C SER A 62 27.36 3.04 4.58
N VAL A 63 26.64 4.17 4.52
CA VAL A 63 27.22 5.43 4.03
C VAL A 63 28.31 5.94 4.98
N ILE A 64 28.03 6.01 6.28
CA ILE A 64 29.00 6.49 7.28
C ILE A 64 30.31 5.70 7.18
N CYS A 65 30.22 4.38 7.09
CA CYS A 65 31.39 3.52 7.06
C CYS A 65 32.11 3.55 5.72
N SER A 66 31.40 3.83 4.62
CA SER A 66 32.02 4.05 3.30
C SER A 66 32.79 5.36 3.25
N VAL A 67 32.17 6.46 3.68
CA VAL A 67 32.76 7.80 3.68
C VAL A 67 33.95 7.91 4.64
N MET A 68 33.87 7.25 5.80
CA MET A 68 34.92 7.31 6.83
C MET A 68 35.99 6.23 6.67
N ALA A 69 35.90 5.36 5.65
CA ALA A 69 36.90 4.32 5.42
C ALA A 69 38.31 4.91 5.24
N GLY A 70 39.34 4.25 5.77
CA GLY A 70 40.72 4.72 5.79
C GLY A 70 41.05 5.74 6.87
N THR A 71 40.05 6.29 7.58
CA THR A 71 40.30 7.28 8.64
C THR A 71 40.63 6.66 10.00
N SER A 72 40.19 5.42 10.25
CA SER A 72 40.59 4.62 11.42
C SER A 72 40.27 3.13 11.23
N PRO A 73 40.94 2.22 11.97
CA PRO A 73 40.65 0.79 11.90
C PRO A 73 39.18 0.43 12.25
N GLN A 74 38.50 1.27 13.05
CA GLN A 74 37.10 1.09 13.39
C GLN A 74 36.21 1.23 12.15
N PHE A 75 36.42 2.29 11.35
CA PHE A 75 35.62 2.52 10.15
C PHE A 75 35.93 1.50 9.06
N ASP A 76 37.19 1.08 8.92
CA ASP A 76 37.57 -0.01 8.02
C ASP A 76 36.88 -1.32 8.37
N GLY A 77 36.80 -1.64 9.66
CA GLY A 77 36.07 -2.80 10.17
C GLY A 77 34.58 -2.72 9.88
N CYS A 78 33.97 -1.55 10.13
CA CYS A 78 32.56 -1.32 9.82
C CYS A 78 32.28 -1.46 8.32
N PHE A 79 33.10 -0.86 7.46
CA PHE A 79 32.92 -0.93 6.01
C PHE A 79 32.87 -2.38 5.53
N ARG A 80 33.87 -3.19 5.91
CA ARG A 80 33.96 -4.61 5.54
C ARG A 80 32.76 -5.44 6.03
N ASN A 81 32.26 -5.13 7.23
CA ASN A 81 31.25 -5.96 7.89
C ASN A 81 29.80 -5.56 7.55
N THR A 82 29.56 -4.29 7.21
CA THR A 82 28.20 -3.72 7.15
C THR A 82 27.72 -3.45 5.75
N VAL A 83 28.57 -2.92 4.86
CA VAL A 83 28.14 -2.49 3.52
C VAL A 83 27.58 -3.68 2.73
N SER A 84 28.30 -4.79 2.69
CA SER A 84 27.84 -6.00 2.00
C SER A 84 26.48 -6.52 2.50
N ARG A 85 26.19 -6.41 3.81
CA ARG A 85 24.91 -6.83 4.39
C ARG A 85 23.76 -5.97 3.90
N TYR A 86 23.96 -4.66 3.88
CA TYR A 86 22.97 -3.73 3.35
C TYR A 86 22.69 -4.00 1.87
N LEU A 87 23.74 -4.17 1.06
CA LEU A 87 23.60 -4.41 -0.38
C LEU A 87 22.83 -5.69 -0.73
N LEU A 88 22.79 -6.69 0.16
CA LEU A 88 22.06 -7.95 -0.09
C LEU A 88 20.55 -7.78 -0.08
N TRP A 89 20.00 -6.96 0.82
CA TRP A 89 18.56 -6.77 0.93
C TRP A 89 18.21 -5.38 1.48
N PRO A 90 18.39 -4.31 0.67
CA PRO A 90 18.17 -2.94 1.14
C PRO A 90 16.74 -2.68 1.62
N VAL A 91 15.75 -3.24 0.91
CA VAL A 91 14.32 -3.03 1.20
C VAL A 91 13.65 -4.38 1.48
N PRO A 92 13.35 -4.73 2.75
CA PRO A 92 12.80 -6.03 3.11
C PRO A 92 11.30 -6.20 2.82
N TRP A 93 10.62 -5.11 2.46
CA TRP A 93 9.17 -5.03 2.34
C TRP A 93 8.63 -5.36 0.94
N GLY A 94 9.47 -5.90 0.06
CA GLY A 94 9.03 -6.40 -1.25
C GLY A 94 10.12 -7.19 -1.97
N ARG A 95 9.86 -7.49 -3.25
CA ARG A 95 10.79 -8.21 -4.15
C ARG A 95 10.89 -7.46 -5.48
N ASP A 96 11.55 -8.07 -6.46
CA ASP A 96 11.94 -7.46 -7.74
C ASP A 96 10.81 -6.80 -8.56
N ASP A 97 9.53 -7.02 -8.24
CA ASP A 97 8.41 -6.27 -8.82
C ASP A 97 8.27 -4.83 -8.28
N GLY A 98 9.04 -4.48 -7.24
CA GLY A 98 9.15 -3.15 -6.64
C GLY A 98 8.03 -2.77 -5.69
N GLY A 99 7.24 -3.74 -5.25
CA GLY A 99 6.23 -3.51 -4.20
C GLY A 99 6.84 -3.14 -2.85
N TYR A 100 6.04 -2.48 -2.02
CA TYR A 100 6.36 -2.16 -0.64
C TYR A 100 5.15 -2.46 0.27
N ALA A 101 5.23 -3.54 1.05
CA ALA A 101 4.08 -4.15 1.73
C ALA A 101 3.52 -3.32 2.90
N ASN A 102 4.36 -2.50 3.54
CA ASN A 102 4.03 -1.71 4.73
C ASN A 102 3.21 -0.44 4.45
N GLY A 103 2.68 -0.29 3.24
CA GLY A 103 1.85 0.86 2.87
C GLY A 103 2.56 1.86 1.97
N THR A 104 1.78 2.62 1.21
CA THR A 104 2.30 3.69 0.34
C THR A 104 3.03 4.80 1.11
N THR A 105 2.54 5.15 2.30
CA THR A 105 3.16 6.18 3.15
C THR A 105 4.52 5.73 3.67
N TYR A 106 4.64 4.50 4.17
CA TYR A 106 5.94 3.98 4.63
C TYR A 106 6.92 3.71 3.49
N ALA A 107 6.41 3.40 2.30
CA ALA A 107 7.25 3.35 1.11
C ALA A 107 7.95 4.69 0.86
N GLN A 108 7.29 5.83 1.14
CA GLN A 108 7.93 7.15 1.03
C GLN A 108 8.94 7.41 2.13
N TRP A 109 8.60 7.04 3.37
CA TRP A 109 9.51 7.17 4.51
C TRP A 109 10.83 6.44 4.30
N ASP A 110 10.75 5.16 3.98
CA ASP A 110 11.94 4.37 3.72
C ASP A 110 12.62 4.84 2.42
N VAL A 111 11.89 4.89 1.30
CA VAL A 111 12.56 5.04 0.00
C VAL A 111 13.03 6.47 -0.24
N SER A 112 12.17 7.46 -0.08
CA SER A 112 12.52 8.85 -0.40
C SER A 112 13.38 9.52 0.65
N PHE A 113 13.06 9.35 1.93
CA PHE A 113 13.78 10.04 3.01
C PHE A 113 15.02 9.29 3.51
N THR A 114 15.17 8.00 3.16
CA THR A 114 16.36 7.22 3.50
C THR A 114 17.07 6.67 2.25
N HIS A 115 16.46 5.74 1.51
CA HIS A 115 17.19 4.91 0.56
C HIS A 115 17.68 5.62 -0.70
N LEU A 116 16.91 6.53 -1.32
CA LEU A 116 17.36 7.26 -2.52
C LEU A 116 18.65 8.04 -2.24
N ILE A 117 18.70 8.72 -1.09
CA ILE A 117 19.87 9.47 -0.63
C ILE A 117 21.04 8.51 -0.36
N VAL A 118 20.79 7.39 0.32
CA VAL A 118 21.84 6.40 0.63
C VAL A 118 22.42 5.79 -0.65
N TRP A 119 21.59 5.46 -1.62
CA TRP A 119 22.01 4.84 -2.88
C TRP A 119 22.88 5.78 -3.71
N ASP A 120 22.49 7.05 -3.81
CA ASP A 120 23.32 8.09 -4.45
C ASP A 120 24.67 8.24 -3.73
N LEU A 121 24.67 8.36 -2.40
CA LEU A 121 25.89 8.52 -1.63
C LEU A 121 26.83 7.30 -1.72
N LEU A 122 26.29 6.07 -1.76
CA LEU A 122 27.10 4.87 -1.98
C LEU A 122 27.64 4.79 -3.41
N GLN A 123 26.87 5.23 -4.40
CA GLN A 123 27.36 5.33 -5.77
C GLN A 123 28.53 6.31 -5.86
N GLN A 124 28.43 7.48 -5.23
CA GLN A 124 29.50 8.48 -5.22
C GLN A 124 30.72 8.05 -4.41
N ALA A 125 30.52 7.44 -3.23
CA ALA A 125 31.61 7.07 -2.33
C ALA A 125 32.40 5.83 -2.80
N ILE A 126 31.71 4.82 -3.34
CA ILE A 126 32.32 3.50 -3.62
C ILE A 126 31.93 2.91 -4.99
N GLY A 127 31.22 3.66 -5.84
CA GLY A 127 30.86 3.21 -7.19
C GLY A 127 29.74 2.18 -7.26
N VAL A 128 29.02 1.91 -6.16
CA VAL A 128 27.93 0.92 -6.12
C VAL A 128 26.61 1.58 -6.48
N ASP A 129 26.06 1.23 -7.65
CA ASP A 129 24.81 1.77 -8.17
C ASP A 129 23.62 0.85 -7.88
N LEU A 130 22.93 1.11 -6.76
CA LEU A 130 21.73 0.38 -6.36
C LEU A 130 20.47 0.81 -7.14
N MET A 131 20.51 1.94 -7.84
CA MET A 131 19.39 2.40 -8.66
C MET A 131 19.11 1.40 -9.77
N LYS A 132 20.13 0.68 -10.26
CA LYS A 132 19.96 -0.32 -11.33
C LYS A 132 19.30 -1.63 -10.89
N THR A 133 18.99 -1.82 -9.61
CA THR A 133 18.41 -3.08 -9.13
C THR A 133 16.97 -3.28 -9.63
N PRO A 134 16.53 -4.54 -9.85
CA PRO A 134 15.16 -4.82 -10.32
C PRO A 134 14.07 -4.22 -9.42
N TRP A 135 14.24 -4.28 -8.10
CA TRP A 135 13.29 -3.72 -7.14
C TRP A 135 13.08 -2.20 -7.38
N VAL A 136 14.15 -1.42 -7.57
CA VAL A 136 14.03 0.03 -7.78
C VAL A 136 13.35 0.32 -9.12
N GLN A 137 13.65 -0.44 -10.17
CA GLN A 137 12.96 -0.32 -11.46
C GLN A 137 11.45 -0.62 -11.33
N GLY A 138 11.10 -1.64 -10.54
CA GLY A 138 9.71 -1.96 -10.21
C GLY A 138 9.02 -0.88 -9.38
N TYR A 139 9.74 -0.22 -8.48
CA TYR A 139 9.19 0.78 -7.57
C TYR A 139 8.56 1.97 -8.30
N GLY A 140 9.12 2.34 -9.47
CA GLY A 140 8.52 3.32 -10.36
C GLY A 140 7.07 2.97 -10.76
N LYS A 141 6.77 1.67 -10.94
CA LYS A 141 5.40 1.20 -11.18
C LYS A 141 4.54 1.27 -9.91
N PHE A 142 5.10 0.91 -8.74
CA PHE A 142 4.38 1.02 -7.47
C PHE A 142 3.87 2.45 -7.23
N ILE A 143 4.75 3.45 -7.29
CA ILE A 143 4.35 4.85 -7.07
C ILE A 143 3.41 5.36 -8.17
N THR A 144 3.58 4.87 -9.41
CA THR A 144 2.71 5.31 -10.51
C THR A 144 1.29 4.75 -10.39
N TYR A 145 1.11 3.48 -10.02
CA TYR A 145 -0.22 2.85 -10.00
C TYR A 145 -0.92 2.99 -8.65
N PHE A 146 -0.20 3.04 -7.54
CA PHE A 146 -0.80 3.18 -6.21
C PHE A 146 -0.81 4.62 -5.68
N LEU A 147 -0.09 5.54 -6.33
CA LEU A 147 -0.17 6.98 -6.09
C LEU A 147 -0.33 7.77 -7.39
N PRO A 148 -1.24 7.40 -8.32
CA PRO A 148 -1.24 8.04 -9.62
C PRO A 148 -1.64 9.52 -9.53
N PRO A 149 -1.21 10.37 -10.48
CA PRO A 149 -1.46 11.80 -10.42
C PRO A 149 -2.94 12.15 -10.20
N GLY A 150 -3.25 12.98 -9.20
CA GLY A 150 -4.63 13.33 -8.85
C GLY A 150 -5.31 12.42 -7.83
N THR A 151 -4.65 11.35 -7.34
CA THR A 151 -5.20 10.56 -6.21
C THR A 151 -5.49 11.44 -4.98
N PRO A 152 -6.59 11.21 -4.23
CA PRO A 152 -6.92 11.98 -3.03
C PRO A 152 -6.05 11.62 -1.81
N THR A 153 -5.66 10.36 -1.70
CA THR A 153 -4.96 9.76 -0.55
C THR A 153 -3.93 8.72 -1.02
N GLY A 154 -3.12 8.22 -0.09
CA GLY A 154 -2.35 6.99 -0.27
C GLY A 154 -3.21 5.73 -0.15
N MET A 155 -2.59 4.57 -0.41
CA MET A 155 -3.22 3.25 -0.38
C MET A 155 -2.58 2.35 0.69
N PHE A 156 -3.45 1.73 1.49
CA PHE A 156 -3.24 0.74 2.55
C PHE A 156 -2.15 1.05 3.58
N GLY A 157 -2.34 0.54 4.80
CA GLY A 157 -1.35 0.63 5.87
C GLY A 157 -1.28 2.01 6.54
N ASP A 158 -0.35 2.15 7.47
CA ASP A 158 -0.29 3.30 8.36
C ASP A 158 -0.09 4.64 7.62
N GLY A 159 -0.97 5.60 7.90
CA GLY A 159 -0.97 6.96 7.39
C GLY A 159 -1.44 7.11 5.94
N ALA A 160 -2.00 6.07 5.33
CA ALA A 160 -2.47 6.09 3.94
C ALA A 160 -3.64 7.07 3.71
N GLU A 161 -4.45 7.36 4.73
CA GLU A 161 -5.60 8.26 4.67
C GLU A 161 -5.22 9.74 4.43
N LYS A 162 -3.94 10.07 4.58
CA LYS A 162 -3.43 11.45 4.47
C LYS A 162 -3.10 11.81 3.02
N ASN A 163 -3.27 13.08 2.69
CA ASN A 163 -2.84 13.65 1.43
C ASN A 163 -1.42 14.20 1.55
N TRP A 164 -0.47 13.54 0.91
CA TRP A 164 0.95 13.90 0.96
C TRP A 164 1.47 14.38 -0.41
N ARG A 165 0.67 15.16 -1.15
CA ARG A 165 1.00 15.62 -2.51
C ARG A 165 2.41 16.21 -2.67
N SER A 166 2.86 17.03 -1.71
CA SER A 166 4.21 17.60 -1.76
C SER A 166 5.30 16.53 -1.69
N VAL A 167 5.14 15.56 -0.78
CA VAL A 167 6.06 14.41 -0.64
C VAL A 167 6.03 13.55 -1.90
N TRP A 168 4.85 13.29 -2.47
CA TRP A 168 4.71 12.50 -3.71
C TRP A 168 5.39 13.19 -4.89
N ALA A 169 5.24 14.51 -5.01
CA ALA A 169 5.89 15.30 -6.05
C ALA A 169 7.42 15.32 -5.90
N THR A 170 7.93 15.56 -4.69
CA THR A 170 9.37 15.49 -4.40
C THR A 170 9.91 14.10 -4.72
N GLN A 171 9.24 13.03 -4.28
CA GLN A 171 9.63 11.66 -4.57
C GLN A 171 9.67 11.39 -6.06
N ALA A 172 8.62 11.77 -6.80
CA ALA A 172 8.53 11.52 -8.23
C ALA A 172 9.69 12.18 -8.98
N LYS A 173 9.99 13.45 -8.67
CA LYS A 173 11.06 14.21 -9.30
C LYS A 173 12.45 13.68 -8.93
N ALA A 174 12.70 13.42 -7.65
CA ALA A 174 13.96 12.84 -7.21
C ALA A 174 14.19 11.47 -7.87
N PHE A 175 13.19 10.58 -7.82
CA PHE A 175 13.25 9.25 -8.42
C PHE A 175 13.49 9.31 -9.93
N ALA A 176 12.76 10.16 -10.67
CA ALA A 176 12.94 10.30 -12.11
C ALA A 176 14.30 10.92 -12.49
N SER A 177 14.87 11.79 -11.66
CA SER A 177 16.22 12.31 -11.89
C SER A 177 17.31 11.24 -11.65
N PHE A 178 17.16 10.40 -10.63
CA PHE A 178 18.07 9.28 -10.38
C PHE A 178 17.92 8.15 -11.41
N MET A 179 16.69 7.89 -11.85
CA MET A 179 16.35 6.85 -12.82
C MET A 179 15.43 7.38 -13.92
N PRO A 180 15.99 8.08 -14.92
CA PRO A 180 15.22 8.56 -16.06
C PRO A 180 14.62 7.38 -16.84
N SER A 181 13.31 7.40 -17.03
CA SER A 181 12.59 6.48 -17.90
C SER A 181 11.32 7.15 -18.40
N PRO A 182 10.76 6.73 -19.56
CA PRO A 182 9.52 7.33 -20.06
C PRO A 182 8.37 7.35 -19.04
N LEU A 183 8.26 6.32 -18.20
CA LEU A 183 7.23 6.25 -17.16
C LEU A 183 7.53 7.19 -15.98
N ALA A 184 8.76 7.16 -15.46
CA ALA A 184 9.17 8.01 -14.34
C ALA A 184 9.10 9.50 -14.72
N ASP A 185 9.50 9.83 -15.95
CA ASP A 185 9.45 11.19 -16.49
C ASP A 185 8.02 11.71 -16.62
N TRP A 186 7.13 10.89 -17.18
CA TRP A 186 5.72 11.21 -17.25
C TRP A 186 5.15 11.42 -15.84
N TYR A 187 5.37 10.47 -14.93
CA TYR A 187 4.86 10.55 -13.56
C TYR A 187 5.36 11.81 -12.83
N ALA A 188 6.66 12.11 -12.90
CA ALA A 188 7.25 13.30 -12.31
C ALA A 188 6.69 14.60 -12.91
N ARG A 189 6.50 14.66 -14.23
CA ARG A 189 5.91 15.82 -14.92
C ARG A 189 4.43 16.06 -14.56
N GLN A 190 3.71 15.02 -14.14
CA GLN A 190 2.31 15.11 -13.73
C GLN A 190 2.13 15.49 -12.25
N GLN A 191 3.21 15.62 -11.48
CA GLN A 191 3.17 15.99 -10.06
C GLN A 191 3.64 17.42 -9.84
N PHE A 192 3.09 18.07 -8.81
CA PHE A 192 3.32 19.49 -8.51
C PHE A 192 3.38 19.72 -7.00
N GLY A 193 4.09 20.76 -6.58
CA GLY A 193 4.18 21.18 -5.18
C GLY A 193 5.29 20.47 -4.41
N GLU A 194 6.31 19.98 -5.13
CA GLU A 194 7.53 19.47 -4.53
C GLU A 194 8.18 20.49 -3.59
N ASP A 195 8.84 19.97 -2.57
CA ASP A 195 9.71 20.74 -1.69
C ASP A 195 11.16 20.62 -2.18
N GLU A 196 11.65 21.68 -2.82
CA GLU A 196 13.01 21.77 -3.37
C GLU A 196 14.11 21.74 -2.30
N SER A 197 13.77 21.95 -1.01
CA SER A 197 14.71 21.88 0.10
C SER A 197 14.99 20.44 0.58
N GLN A 198 14.27 19.45 0.04
CA GLN A 198 14.49 18.05 0.40
C GLN A 198 15.81 17.53 -0.19
N LEU A 199 16.64 16.94 0.67
CA LEU A 199 17.99 16.47 0.30
C LEU A 199 17.97 15.52 -0.91
N ALA A 200 16.98 14.63 -1.00
CA ALA A 200 16.85 13.70 -2.12
C ALA A 200 16.73 14.41 -3.49
N LEU A 201 16.14 15.61 -3.53
CA LEU A 201 16.03 16.41 -4.76
C LEU A 201 17.27 17.29 -4.94
N MET A 202 17.81 17.88 -3.86
CA MET A 202 19.05 18.69 -3.89
C MET A 202 20.27 17.92 -4.41
N LEU A 203 20.34 16.60 -4.19
CA LEU A 203 21.42 15.74 -4.67
C LEU A 203 21.29 15.36 -6.15
N THR A 204 20.13 15.61 -6.77
CA THR A 204 19.91 15.24 -8.17
C THR A 204 20.38 16.34 -9.13
N PRO A 205 20.84 15.97 -10.35
CA PRO A 205 21.10 16.95 -11.39
C PRO A 205 19.85 17.78 -11.69
N PRO A 206 19.97 19.12 -11.84
CA PRO A 206 18.85 19.96 -12.24
C PRO A 206 18.24 19.47 -13.55
N ARG A 207 16.91 19.37 -13.59
CA ARG A 207 16.18 18.81 -14.73
C ARG A 207 15.05 19.74 -15.17
N ASN A 208 15.00 20.04 -16.46
CA ASN A 208 13.89 20.78 -17.03
C ASN A 208 12.68 19.85 -17.27
N TRP A 209 11.74 19.85 -16.33
CA TRP A 209 10.54 19.01 -16.38
C TRP A 209 9.60 19.39 -17.54
N GLU A 210 9.68 20.60 -18.09
CA GLU A 210 8.85 20.98 -19.25
C GLU A 210 9.31 20.31 -20.54
N SER A 211 10.59 19.89 -20.60
CA SER A 211 11.17 19.21 -21.77
C SER A 211 10.98 17.69 -21.79
N VAL A 212 10.61 17.05 -20.68
CA VAL A 212 10.38 15.59 -20.65
C VAL A 212 8.98 15.24 -21.13
N PRO A 213 8.71 14.11 -21.81
CA PRO A 213 7.37 13.82 -22.33
C PRO A 213 6.24 13.91 -21.29
N GLY A 214 5.17 14.64 -21.62
CA GLY A 214 3.98 14.80 -20.75
C GLY A 214 2.91 13.75 -20.94
N THR A 215 3.11 12.81 -21.87
CA THR A 215 2.18 11.72 -22.18
C THR A 215 2.65 10.42 -21.58
N ILE A 216 1.72 9.59 -21.10
CA ILE A 216 2.04 8.26 -20.61
C ILE A 216 2.69 7.43 -21.74
N PRO A 217 3.67 6.55 -21.44
CA PRO A 217 4.23 5.67 -22.45
C PRO A 217 3.15 4.80 -23.13
N PRO A 218 3.16 4.65 -24.47
CA PRO A 218 2.19 3.83 -25.17
C PRO A 218 2.17 2.39 -24.67
N GLY A 219 0.96 1.79 -24.63
CA GLY A 219 0.79 0.39 -24.22
C GLY A 219 0.91 0.12 -22.72
N MET A 220 1.01 1.16 -21.89
CA MET A 220 0.90 1.00 -20.44
C MET A 220 -0.50 0.45 -20.08
N PRO A 221 -0.59 -0.67 -19.34
CA PRO A 221 -1.87 -1.21 -18.94
C PRO A 221 -2.55 -0.27 -17.93
N ASN A 222 -3.88 -0.33 -17.87
CA ASN A 222 -4.62 0.42 -16.85
C ASN A 222 -4.72 -0.34 -15.52
N ALA A 223 -4.11 -1.53 -15.41
CA ALA A 223 -4.05 -2.29 -14.18
C ALA A 223 -2.65 -2.88 -13.93
N LEU A 224 -2.33 -3.10 -12.67
CA LEU A 224 -1.06 -3.66 -12.23
C LEU A 224 -1.28 -4.60 -11.06
N TYR A 225 -0.68 -5.79 -11.14
CA TYR A 225 -0.54 -6.71 -10.03
C TYR A 225 0.92 -6.77 -9.57
N LEU A 226 1.17 -6.44 -8.30
CA LEU A 226 2.45 -6.62 -7.63
C LEU A 226 2.41 -7.89 -6.79
N GLN A 227 2.92 -8.98 -7.38
CA GLN A 227 2.85 -10.33 -6.83
C GLN A 227 3.54 -10.47 -5.48
N SER A 228 4.67 -9.81 -5.28
CA SER A 228 5.47 -9.95 -4.07
C SER A 228 4.74 -9.46 -2.83
N ILE A 229 3.90 -8.42 -2.98
CA ILE A 229 3.13 -7.82 -1.89
C ILE A 229 1.65 -8.17 -1.93
N GLY A 230 1.15 -8.77 -3.02
CA GLY A 230 -0.26 -9.17 -3.13
C GLY A 230 -1.21 -8.00 -3.33
N TRP A 231 -0.81 -6.97 -4.09
CA TRP A 231 -1.60 -5.76 -4.31
C TRP A 231 -1.96 -5.60 -5.77
N VAL A 232 -3.19 -5.18 -6.03
CA VAL A 232 -3.71 -4.91 -7.36
C VAL A 232 -4.26 -3.48 -7.43
N ALA A 233 -3.90 -2.76 -8.48
CA ALA A 233 -4.49 -1.48 -8.86
C ALA A 233 -5.19 -1.64 -10.20
N MET A 234 -6.41 -1.13 -10.34
CA MET A 234 -7.24 -1.18 -11.54
C MET A 234 -7.78 0.22 -11.80
N HIS A 235 -7.50 0.78 -12.98
CA HIS A 235 -7.88 2.13 -13.35
C HIS A 235 -8.77 2.12 -14.60
N SER A 236 -9.70 3.07 -14.68
CA SER A 236 -10.43 3.36 -15.94
C SER A 236 -9.46 3.84 -17.03
N ASN A 237 -8.59 4.80 -16.67
CA ASN A 237 -7.51 5.29 -17.52
C ASN A 237 -6.39 5.84 -16.62
N LEU A 238 -5.23 5.19 -16.58
CA LEU A 238 -4.11 5.60 -15.72
C LEU A 238 -3.60 7.01 -16.04
N ALA A 239 -3.72 7.46 -17.29
CA ALA A 239 -3.28 8.79 -17.72
C ALA A 239 -4.21 9.93 -17.27
N ASP A 240 -5.46 9.62 -16.92
CA ASP A 240 -6.46 10.60 -16.54
C ASP A 240 -6.40 10.87 -15.03
N ARG A 241 -6.38 12.15 -14.64
CA ARG A 241 -6.41 12.57 -13.23
C ARG A 241 -7.78 12.35 -12.58
N GLY A 242 -8.85 12.38 -13.38
CA GLY A 242 -10.24 12.18 -12.93
C GLY A 242 -10.69 10.71 -12.92
N ARG A 243 -9.81 9.78 -13.31
CA ARG A 243 -10.08 8.34 -13.41
C ARG A 243 -10.76 7.77 -12.16
N THR A 244 -11.62 6.78 -12.38
CA THR A 244 -11.93 5.77 -11.36
C THR A 244 -10.71 4.87 -11.14
N SER A 245 -10.36 4.64 -9.89
CA SER A 245 -9.33 3.71 -9.43
C SER A 245 -9.89 2.77 -8.37
N VAL A 246 -9.71 1.48 -8.56
CA VAL A 246 -10.07 0.42 -7.62
C VAL A 246 -8.79 -0.31 -7.19
N TYR A 247 -8.59 -0.43 -5.90
CA TYR A 247 -7.43 -1.10 -5.32
C TYR A 247 -7.87 -2.33 -4.55
N PHE A 248 -7.05 -3.37 -4.54
CA PHE A 248 -7.32 -4.61 -3.82
C PHE A 248 -6.05 -5.17 -3.19
N LYS A 249 -6.16 -5.68 -1.95
CA LYS A 249 -5.03 -6.24 -1.21
C LYS A 249 -5.34 -7.62 -0.67
N SER A 250 -4.49 -8.61 -0.97
CA SER A 250 -4.45 -9.91 -0.30
C SER A 250 -2.99 -10.39 -0.25
N SER A 251 -2.34 -10.11 0.88
CA SER A 251 -0.89 -10.00 0.98
C SER A 251 -0.23 -11.16 1.73
N PRO A 252 0.92 -11.70 1.24
CA PRO A 252 1.69 -12.69 1.98
C PRO A 252 2.39 -12.14 3.24
N TYR A 253 2.42 -10.80 3.41
CA TYR A 253 2.97 -10.12 4.58
C TYR A 253 1.98 -10.05 5.75
N GLY A 254 0.72 -10.43 5.52
CA GLY A 254 -0.33 -10.41 6.52
C GLY A 254 -0.60 -9.02 7.08
N SER A 255 -0.71 -8.94 8.40
CA SER A 255 -1.06 -7.72 9.15
C SER A 255 0.10 -7.17 9.96
N PHE A 256 1.32 -7.60 9.65
CA PHE A 256 2.51 -7.31 10.43
C PHE A 256 2.98 -5.86 10.26
N ASN A 257 3.42 -5.24 11.36
CA ASN A 257 4.05 -3.92 11.37
C ASN A 257 3.10 -2.83 10.85
N HIS A 258 3.40 -2.14 9.75
CA HIS A 258 2.54 -1.07 9.20
C HIS A 258 1.47 -1.59 8.24
N SER A 259 1.48 -2.89 7.91
CA SER A 259 0.35 -3.55 7.23
C SER A 259 -0.81 -3.79 8.20
N HIS A 260 -2.04 -3.80 7.70
CA HIS A 260 -3.24 -3.99 8.53
C HIS A 260 -3.86 -5.39 8.36
N ALA A 261 -4.88 -5.70 9.17
CA ALA A 261 -5.66 -6.93 9.08
C ALA A 261 -6.76 -6.81 8.01
N ASP A 262 -6.32 -6.49 6.79
CA ASP A 262 -7.10 -5.96 5.66
C ASP A 262 -7.01 -6.88 4.42
N GLN A 263 -6.78 -8.18 4.59
CA GLN A 263 -6.73 -9.10 3.45
C GLN A 263 -8.10 -9.17 2.77
N ASN A 264 -8.12 -9.24 1.45
CA ASN A 264 -9.29 -9.10 0.59
C ASN A 264 -10.07 -7.78 0.76
N SER A 265 -9.45 -6.72 1.29
CA SER A 265 -10.05 -5.38 1.30
C SER A 265 -9.89 -4.69 -0.06
N PHE A 266 -10.71 -3.66 -0.28
CA PHE A 266 -10.62 -2.80 -1.45
C PHE A 266 -10.79 -1.32 -1.10
N VAL A 267 -10.34 -0.43 -1.98
CA VAL A 267 -10.52 1.03 -1.90
C VAL A 267 -10.95 1.56 -3.27
N ILE A 268 -11.84 2.55 -3.31
CA ILE A 268 -12.34 3.15 -4.55
C ILE A 268 -12.24 4.67 -4.50
N ASN A 269 -11.55 5.23 -5.49
CA ASN A 269 -11.46 6.67 -5.72
C ASN A 269 -11.97 7.00 -7.13
N ALA A 270 -12.67 8.12 -7.32
CA ALA A 270 -13.05 8.62 -8.64
C ALA A 270 -13.12 10.15 -8.63
N GLN A 271 -12.81 10.80 -9.76
CA GLN A 271 -12.80 12.27 -9.89
C GLN A 271 -12.01 13.00 -8.78
N GLY A 272 -10.91 12.38 -8.32
CA GLY A 272 -10.09 12.93 -7.23
C GLY A 272 -10.77 12.89 -5.85
N GLN A 273 -11.86 12.16 -5.69
CA GLN A 273 -12.61 11.97 -4.44
C GLN A 273 -12.50 10.52 -3.93
N PRO A 274 -12.33 10.32 -2.61
CA PRO A 274 -12.36 8.99 -2.00
C PRO A 274 -13.80 8.57 -1.70
N LEU A 275 -14.26 7.47 -2.30
CA LEU A 275 -15.65 6.98 -2.20
C LEU A 275 -15.77 5.83 -1.21
N ALA A 276 -15.09 4.71 -1.48
CA ALA A 276 -14.97 3.61 -0.53
C ALA A 276 -13.59 3.66 0.11
N ILE A 277 -13.50 4.17 1.33
CA ILE A 277 -12.23 4.52 1.99
C ILE A 277 -11.66 3.38 2.81
N ASP A 278 -10.37 3.43 3.08
CA ASP A 278 -9.75 2.67 4.17
C ASP A 278 -9.82 3.49 5.46
N SER A 279 -10.54 3.03 6.48
CA SER A 279 -11.04 3.91 7.54
C SER A 279 -10.14 4.00 8.77
N GLY A 280 -10.36 5.04 9.57
CA GLY A 280 -9.58 5.42 10.74
C GLY A 280 -8.47 6.42 10.43
N TYR A 281 -7.71 6.76 11.47
CA TYR A 281 -6.66 7.76 11.40
C TYR A 281 -5.39 7.23 12.07
N TYR A 282 -4.25 7.43 11.42
CA TYR A 282 -2.97 7.16 12.06
C TYR A 282 -2.64 8.26 13.08
N ASP A 283 -2.98 8.00 14.34
CA ASP A 283 -2.73 8.88 15.47
C ASP A 283 -1.31 8.71 16.02
N TYR A 284 -0.97 7.53 16.52
CA TYR A 284 0.40 7.12 16.84
C TYR A 284 0.52 5.60 16.93
N TYR A 285 1.72 5.09 16.63
CA TYR A 285 2.00 3.66 16.69
C TYR A 285 1.62 3.06 18.05
N ASN A 286 0.95 1.91 18.04
CA ASN A 286 0.51 1.21 19.25
C ASN A 286 -0.55 1.92 20.12
N SER A 287 -1.19 3.00 19.66
CA SER A 287 -2.33 3.61 20.36
C SER A 287 -3.52 2.65 20.52
N PRO A 288 -4.46 2.91 21.44
CA PRO A 288 -5.71 2.16 21.52
C PRO A 288 -6.50 2.18 20.22
N HIS A 289 -6.54 3.30 19.48
CA HIS A 289 -7.18 3.39 18.17
C HIS A 289 -6.46 2.54 17.13
N TRP A 290 -5.13 2.65 17.06
CA TRP A 290 -4.28 1.89 16.14
C TRP A 290 -4.51 0.39 16.31
N LYS A 291 -4.50 -0.10 17.56
CA LYS A 291 -4.73 -1.51 17.87
C LYS A 291 -6.18 -1.94 17.71
N GLY A 292 -7.12 -1.13 18.18
CA GLY A 292 -8.50 -1.55 18.41
C GLY A 292 -9.49 -1.19 17.29
N TRP A 293 -9.11 -0.30 16.38
CA TRP A 293 -9.87 0.06 15.19
C TRP A 293 -9.01 -0.03 13.93
N TYR A 294 -8.01 0.85 13.81
CA TYR A 294 -7.34 1.17 12.56
C TYR A 294 -6.72 -0.05 11.86
N LYS A 295 -6.07 -0.94 12.61
CA LYS A 295 -5.47 -2.17 12.06
C LYS A 295 -6.42 -3.36 11.99
N GLN A 296 -7.65 -3.24 12.48
CA GLN A 296 -8.59 -4.36 12.60
C GLN A 296 -9.43 -4.47 11.33
N THR A 297 -9.80 -5.69 10.95
CA THR A 297 -10.61 -5.95 9.74
C THR A 297 -11.89 -5.12 9.64
N ARG A 298 -12.48 -4.75 10.78
CA ARG A 298 -13.69 -3.91 10.87
C ARG A 298 -13.51 -2.45 10.38
N ALA A 299 -12.27 -1.99 10.22
CA ALA A 299 -11.94 -0.67 9.69
C ALA A 299 -11.77 -0.66 8.17
N HIS A 300 -11.83 -1.83 7.53
CA HIS A 300 -11.55 -2.00 6.11
C HIS A 300 -12.79 -2.51 5.37
N ASN A 301 -12.88 -2.26 4.06
CA ASN A 301 -13.95 -2.77 3.20
C ASN A 301 -13.79 -4.28 2.98
N ALA A 302 -13.96 -5.07 4.04
CA ALA A 302 -13.67 -6.49 4.16
C ALA A 302 -14.76 -7.20 4.98
N ILE A 303 -14.61 -8.50 5.18
CA ILE A 303 -15.62 -9.32 5.86
C ILE A 303 -15.26 -9.52 7.34
N THR A 304 -16.22 -9.25 8.20
CA THR A 304 -16.18 -9.64 9.62
C THR A 304 -17.32 -10.61 9.95
N PHE A 305 -17.32 -11.11 11.17
CA PHE A 305 -18.41 -11.92 11.69
C PHE A 305 -18.60 -11.73 13.19
N ASP A 306 -19.76 -12.12 13.70
CA ASP A 306 -20.06 -12.21 15.14
C ASP A 306 -19.68 -10.94 15.93
N GLY A 307 -20.07 -9.76 15.43
CA GLY A 307 -19.84 -8.48 16.09
C GLY A 307 -18.47 -7.87 15.80
N GLY A 308 -18.01 -7.94 14.55
CA GLY A 308 -16.77 -7.33 14.09
C GLY A 308 -15.50 -8.16 14.32
N GLN A 309 -15.61 -9.46 14.60
CA GLN A 309 -14.45 -10.35 14.62
C GLN A 309 -13.90 -10.52 13.21
N GLY A 310 -12.57 -10.50 13.09
CA GLY A 310 -11.90 -10.45 11.80
C GLY A 310 -10.65 -11.31 11.75
N GLN A 311 -9.70 -10.85 10.95
CA GLN A 311 -8.42 -11.49 10.71
C GLN A 311 -7.47 -11.34 11.91
N LEU A 312 -6.42 -12.15 11.94
CA LEU A 312 -5.37 -12.08 12.95
C LEU A 312 -4.67 -10.73 12.90
N PHE A 313 -4.48 -10.13 14.08
CA PHE A 313 -3.87 -8.82 14.26
C PHE A 313 -2.35 -8.92 14.40
N ASP A 314 -1.65 -7.98 13.78
CA ASP A 314 -0.22 -7.70 13.91
C ASP A 314 0.71 -8.92 13.74
N THR A 315 0.49 -9.70 12.68
CA THR A 315 1.28 -10.92 12.45
C THR A 315 1.44 -11.27 10.97
N MET A 316 2.63 -11.76 10.63
CA MET A 316 2.90 -12.32 9.29
C MET A 316 2.14 -13.63 9.04
N ALA A 317 1.56 -14.25 10.08
CA ALA A 317 0.74 -15.44 9.94
C ALA A 317 -0.63 -15.13 9.29
N ALA A 318 -1.07 -13.86 9.33
CA ALA A 318 -2.37 -13.40 8.83
C ALA A 318 -2.43 -13.29 7.30
N LYS A 319 -1.90 -14.28 6.58
CA LYS A 319 -1.62 -14.19 5.14
C LYS A 319 -2.89 -14.18 4.29
N GLY A 320 -2.87 -13.33 3.28
CA GLY A 320 -3.67 -13.46 2.08
C GLY A 320 -2.80 -13.82 0.87
N LYS A 321 -3.44 -14.02 -0.27
CA LYS A 321 -2.79 -14.17 -1.57
C LYS A 321 -3.76 -13.83 -2.69
N ILE A 322 -3.25 -13.27 -3.78
CA ILE A 322 -3.97 -13.21 -5.04
C ILE A 322 -3.86 -14.59 -5.71
N THR A 323 -5.00 -15.19 -6.04
CA THR A 323 -5.07 -16.50 -6.72
C THR A 323 -5.40 -16.36 -8.21
N GLN A 324 -5.92 -15.21 -8.62
CA GLN A 324 -6.24 -14.90 -10.01
C GLN A 324 -6.10 -13.41 -10.25
N PHE A 325 -5.51 -13.04 -11.38
CA PHE A 325 -5.49 -11.67 -11.89
C PHE A 325 -5.56 -11.71 -13.42
N GLU A 326 -6.43 -10.89 -13.99
CA GLU A 326 -6.59 -10.73 -15.44
C GLU A 326 -6.88 -9.26 -15.75
N THR A 327 -6.33 -8.77 -16.85
CA THR A 327 -6.57 -7.40 -17.32
C THR A 327 -6.80 -7.40 -18.83
N THR A 328 -7.85 -6.73 -19.26
CA THR A 328 -8.21 -6.50 -20.66
C THR A 328 -8.50 -5.00 -20.86
N PRO A 329 -8.71 -4.50 -22.09
CA PRO A 329 -9.19 -3.14 -22.28
C PRO A 329 -10.59 -2.88 -21.67
N ALA A 330 -11.44 -3.91 -21.58
CA ALA A 330 -12.84 -3.77 -21.15
C ALA A 330 -13.00 -3.94 -19.62
N TYR A 331 -12.27 -4.87 -19.02
CA TYR A 331 -12.37 -5.17 -17.60
C TYR A 331 -11.03 -5.54 -16.96
N ASP A 332 -11.02 -5.54 -15.63
CA ASP A 332 -10.00 -6.16 -14.80
C ASP A 332 -10.66 -7.13 -13.83
N LEU A 333 -9.98 -8.23 -13.51
CA LEU A 333 -10.46 -9.27 -12.61
C LEU A 333 -9.38 -9.59 -11.60
N VAL A 334 -9.78 -9.72 -10.33
CA VAL A 334 -8.89 -10.18 -9.26
C VAL A 334 -9.63 -11.13 -8.32
N THR A 335 -8.98 -12.22 -7.93
CA THR A 335 -9.44 -13.11 -6.86
C THR A 335 -8.38 -13.18 -5.77
N GLY A 336 -8.80 -12.95 -4.52
CA GLY A 336 -7.98 -13.09 -3.33
C GLY A 336 -8.49 -14.18 -2.39
N ASP A 337 -7.56 -14.90 -1.78
CA ASP A 337 -7.83 -15.90 -0.74
C ASP A 337 -7.21 -15.43 0.58
N ALA A 338 -8.06 -15.05 1.52
CA ALA A 338 -7.71 -14.60 2.86
C ALA A 338 -7.98 -15.67 3.93
N THR A 339 -8.23 -16.94 3.55
CA THR A 339 -8.64 -18.00 4.49
C THR A 339 -7.68 -18.13 5.67
N GLN A 340 -6.37 -18.11 5.39
CA GLN A 340 -5.33 -18.19 6.42
C GLN A 340 -5.35 -16.98 7.38
N ALA A 341 -5.73 -15.79 6.88
CA ALA A 341 -5.77 -14.57 7.66
C ALA A 341 -6.75 -14.63 8.83
N TYR A 342 -7.82 -15.44 8.73
CA TYR A 342 -8.82 -15.60 9.79
C TYR A 342 -8.42 -16.62 10.87
N GLY A 343 -7.19 -17.15 10.86
CA GLY A 343 -6.65 -17.96 11.96
C GLY A 343 -7.43 -19.24 12.25
N GLY A 344 -8.07 -19.82 11.24
CA GLY A 344 -8.89 -21.04 11.37
C GLY A 344 -10.34 -20.79 11.81
N ALA A 345 -10.76 -19.55 12.06
CA ALA A 345 -12.16 -19.24 12.34
C ALA A 345 -13.07 -19.49 11.12
N LEU A 346 -12.51 -19.32 9.92
CA LEU A 346 -13.13 -19.57 8.62
C LEU A 346 -12.37 -20.69 7.89
N THR A 347 -13.10 -21.58 7.23
CA THR A 347 -12.54 -22.65 6.37
C THR A 347 -12.40 -22.20 4.92
N ARG A 348 -13.04 -21.09 4.54
CA ARG A 348 -12.89 -20.40 3.25
C ARG A 348 -13.16 -18.91 3.43
N ALA A 349 -12.34 -18.06 2.84
CA ALA A 349 -12.56 -16.63 2.73
C ALA A 349 -12.01 -16.11 1.39
N VAL A 350 -12.77 -16.35 0.32
CA VAL A 350 -12.41 -15.96 -1.05
C VAL A 350 -13.26 -14.78 -1.46
N ARG A 351 -12.62 -13.75 -2.01
CA ARG A 351 -13.27 -12.61 -2.66
C ARG A 351 -12.80 -12.52 -4.09
N SER A 352 -13.75 -12.36 -5.00
CA SER A 352 -13.46 -12.04 -6.40
C SER A 352 -14.05 -10.70 -6.77
N MET A 353 -13.34 -9.91 -7.55
CA MET A 353 -13.77 -8.62 -8.04
C MET A 353 -13.60 -8.56 -9.54
N VAL A 354 -14.62 -8.05 -10.22
CA VAL A 354 -14.56 -7.73 -11.65
C VAL A 354 -14.89 -6.26 -11.82
N TYR A 355 -13.90 -5.47 -12.23
CA TYR A 355 -14.04 -4.06 -12.54
C TYR A 355 -14.23 -3.89 -14.04
N VAL A 356 -15.46 -3.59 -14.46
CA VAL A 356 -15.81 -3.23 -15.83
C VAL A 356 -15.71 -1.72 -15.99
N ARG A 357 -14.84 -1.28 -16.90
CA ARG A 357 -14.57 0.15 -17.09
C ARG A 357 -15.79 0.88 -17.67
N PRO A 358 -15.99 2.17 -17.32
CA PRO A 358 -15.12 2.99 -16.47
C PRO A 358 -15.50 3.01 -14.97
N GLY A 359 -16.61 2.40 -14.55
CA GLY A 359 -17.16 2.67 -13.21
C GLY A 359 -17.98 1.55 -12.57
N THR A 360 -18.01 0.36 -13.18
CA THR A 360 -18.84 -0.75 -12.69
C THR A 360 -17.97 -1.81 -12.03
N LEU A 361 -18.31 -2.20 -10.81
CA LEU A 361 -17.56 -3.18 -10.04
C LEU A 361 -18.51 -4.23 -9.47
N LEU A 362 -18.23 -5.49 -9.77
CA LEU A 362 -18.86 -6.65 -9.13
C LEU A 362 -17.93 -7.17 -8.05
N VAL A 363 -18.44 -7.34 -6.83
CA VAL A 363 -17.72 -7.94 -5.70
C VAL A 363 -18.47 -9.20 -5.30
N PHE A 364 -17.82 -10.35 -5.44
CA PHE A 364 -18.36 -11.64 -5.04
C PHE A 364 -17.57 -12.22 -3.88
N ASP A 365 -18.25 -12.43 -2.76
CA ASP A 365 -17.69 -13.03 -1.56
C ASP A 365 -18.17 -14.48 -1.41
N SER A 366 -17.24 -15.40 -1.14
CA SER A 366 -17.49 -16.81 -0.88
C SER A 366 -16.75 -17.21 0.40
N LEU A 367 -17.51 -17.32 1.51
CA LEU A 367 -16.98 -17.70 2.81
C LEU A 367 -17.62 -18.98 3.32
N ALA A 368 -16.87 -19.70 4.17
CA ALA A 368 -17.35 -20.85 4.91
C ALA A 368 -16.72 -20.90 6.31
N SER A 369 -17.47 -21.46 7.25
CA SER A 369 -17.07 -21.69 8.63
C SER A 369 -17.67 -23.01 9.14
N ALA A 370 -16.94 -23.73 10.00
CA ALA A 370 -17.45 -24.94 10.65
C ALA A 370 -18.63 -24.63 11.60
N THR A 371 -18.65 -23.42 12.17
CA THR A 371 -19.72 -22.93 13.04
C THR A 371 -20.58 -21.90 12.30
N PRO A 372 -21.92 -21.88 12.49
CA PRO A 372 -22.75 -20.83 11.92
C PRO A 372 -22.35 -19.44 12.45
N ARG A 373 -22.11 -18.50 11.54
CA ARG A 373 -21.67 -17.12 11.82
C ARG A 373 -22.76 -16.11 11.46
N SER A 374 -22.79 -14.97 12.15
CA SER A 374 -23.43 -13.76 11.65
C SER A 374 -22.43 -13.03 10.76
N TRP A 375 -22.65 -13.00 9.46
CA TRP A 375 -21.72 -12.42 8.49
C TRP A 375 -21.94 -10.90 8.36
N GLU A 376 -20.85 -10.17 8.16
CA GLU A 376 -20.85 -8.72 8.11
C GLU A 376 -19.97 -8.26 6.94
N TRP A 377 -20.58 -7.62 5.94
CA TRP A 377 -19.89 -7.00 4.82
C TRP A 377 -19.72 -5.51 5.12
N ASN A 378 -18.49 -5.07 5.33
CA ASN A 378 -18.17 -3.71 5.76
C ASN A 378 -17.90 -2.81 4.56
N ILE A 379 -18.33 -1.55 4.67
CA ILE A 379 -18.06 -0.47 3.73
C ILE A 379 -17.85 0.83 4.51
N HIS A 380 -16.92 1.68 4.08
CA HIS A 380 -16.58 2.91 4.79
C HIS A 380 -16.55 4.12 3.86
N ALA A 381 -16.96 5.27 4.37
CA ALA A 381 -16.98 6.53 3.65
C ALA A 381 -16.65 7.71 4.58
N LEU A 382 -16.35 8.87 4.00
CA LEU A 382 -16.18 10.11 4.77
C LEU A 382 -17.52 10.71 5.20
N GLU A 383 -18.58 10.47 4.42
CA GLU A 383 -19.92 11.01 4.64
C GLU A 383 -20.92 9.91 5.00
N ALA A 384 -22.04 10.31 5.61
CA ALA A 384 -23.13 9.40 5.95
C ALA A 384 -23.70 8.77 4.68
N MET A 385 -23.86 7.44 4.70
CA MET A 385 -24.37 6.70 3.56
C MET A 385 -25.90 6.82 3.54
N LYS A 386 -26.47 7.07 2.36
CA LYS A 386 -27.91 7.18 2.20
C LYS A 386 -28.48 5.82 1.81
N GLU A 387 -29.36 5.26 2.63
CA GLU A 387 -30.14 4.07 2.23
C GLU A 387 -31.08 4.43 1.07
N THR A 388 -30.92 3.77 -0.07
CA THR A 388 -31.73 3.98 -1.28
C THR A 388 -32.74 2.86 -1.49
N GLY A 389 -32.63 1.78 -0.73
CA GLY A 389 -33.49 0.62 -0.75
C GLY A 389 -33.12 -0.36 0.35
N LYS A 390 -33.80 -1.50 0.44
CA LYS A 390 -33.57 -2.49 1.51
C LYS A 390 -32.17 -3.12 1.49
N ARG A 391 -31.54 -3.15 0.31
CA ARG A 391 -30.26 -3.79 0.03
C ARG A 391 -29.30 -2.86 -0.70
N SER A 392 -29.55 -1.55 -0.64
CA SER A 392 -28.80 -0.57 -1.42
C SER A 392 -28.55 0.72 -0.65
N ILE A 393 -27.35 1.27 -0.86
CA ILE A 393 -26.91 2.55 -0.30
C ILE A 393 -26.27 3.40 -1.39
N GLU A 394 -26.18 4.70 -1.13
CA GLU A 394 -25.43 5.68 -1.92
C GLU A 394 -24.42 6.36 -1.00
N ILE A 395 -23.17 6.44 -1.46
CA ILE A 395 -22.13 7.29 -0.89
C ILE A 395 -21.98 8.50 -1.81
N ASP A 396 -22.07 9.71 -1.28
CA ASP A 396 -21.82 10.96 -2.00
C ASP A 396 -20.61 11.66 -1.38
N ARG A 397 -19.68 12.10 -2.24
CA ARG A 397 -18.56 12.94 -1.85
C ARG A 397 -18.39 14.06 -2.87
N ASP A 398 -18.77 15.27 -2.46
CA ASP A 398 -18.69 16.48 -3.28
C ASP A 398 -19.38 16.31 -4.66
N GLY A 399 -20.50 15.56 -4.71
CA GLY A 399 -21.27 15.30 -5.92
C GLY A 399 -20.79 14.10 -6.76
N GLU A 400 -19.63 13.51 -6.45
CA GLU A 400 -19.23 12.21 -6.99
C GLU A 400 -19.86 11.10 -6.15
N ARG A 401 -20.45 10.09 -6.81
CA ARG A 401 -21.34 9.14 -6.14
C ARG A 401 -20.91 7.70 -6.36
N LEU A 402 -21.13 6.86 -5.35
CA LEU A 402 -20.97 5.42 -5.41
C LEU A 402 -22.25 4.75 -4.91
N CYS A 403 -22.98 4.13 -5.82
CA CYS A 403 -24.13 3.31 -5.47
C CYS A 403 -23.67 1.87 -5.21
N VAL A 404 -24.13 1.30 -4.10
CA VAL A 404 -23.82 -0.07 -3.68
C VAL A 404 -25.13 -0.84 -3.55
N GLU A 405 -25.24 -1.99 -4.21
CA GLU A 405 -26.44 -2.83 -4.21
C GLU A 405 -26.09 -4.31 -4.06
N VAL A 406 -26.74 -5.01 -3.12
CA VAL A 406 -26.60 -6.46 -3.00
C VAL A 406 -27.56 -7.16 -3.95
N LEU A 407 -27.02 -7.63 -5.09
CA LEU A 407 -27.78 -8.29 -6.16
C LEU A 407 -28.19 -9.73 -5.83
N SER A 408 -27.34 -10.47 -5.12
CA SER A 408 -27.59 -11.86 -4.75
C SER A 408 -26.91 -12.22 -3.43
N GLY A 409 -27.50 -13.12 -2.66
CA GLY A 409 -26.99 -13.58 -1.37
C GLY A 409 -28.08 -13.62 -0.29
N PRO A 410 -27.72 -13.91 0.98
CA PRO A 410 -28.68 -14.01 2.06
C PRO A 410 -29.46 -12.70 2.28
N GLU A 411 -30.56 -12.76 3.02
CA GLU A 411 -31.22 -11.56 3.53
C GLU A 411 -30.29 -10.78 4.45
N VAL A 412 -30.13 -9.48 4.20
CA VAL A 412 -29.24 -8.58 4.94
C VAL A 412 -29.99 -7.36 5.44
N GLY A 413 -29.54 -6.83 6.58
CA GLY A 413 -29.91 -5.49 7.05
C GLY A 413 -28.70 -4.56 7.01
N PHE A 414 -28.91 -3.32 6.59
CA PHE A 414 -27.89 -2.28 6.65
C PHE A 414 -27.94 -1.55 7.99
N SER A 415 -26.76 -1.19 8.50
CA SER A 415 -26.61 -0.29 9.64
C SER A 415 -25.31 0.48 9.46
N GLN A 416 -25.23 1.69 9.99
CA GLN A 416 -24.00 2.47 9.98
C GLN A 416 -23.79 3.22 11.31
N THR A 417 -22.56 3.60 11.56
CA THR A 417 -22.17 4.42 12.72
C THR A 417 -21.04 5.37 12.32
N ASP A 418 -20.95 6.51 13.00
CA ASP A 418 -19.82 7.44 12.91
C ASP A 418 -18.78 7.26 14.03
N GLN A 419 -18.96 6.20 14.84
CA GLN A 419 -18.12 5.90 15.99
C GLN A 419 -17.08 4.83 15.66
N PHE A 420 -15.84 5.12 16.04
CA PHE A 420 -14.78 4.12 16.14
C PHE A 420 -14.95 3.30 17.43
N THR A 421 -14.49 2.05 17.45
CA THR A 421 -14.43 1.23 18.69
C THR A 421 -13.53 1.86 19.74
N PHE A 422 -12.45 2.50 19.29
CA PHE A 422 -11.57 3.35 20.07
C PHE A 422 -11.38 4.63 19.27
N ALA A 423 -11.68 5.79 19.84
CA ALA A 423 -11.46 7.05 19.15
C ALA A 423 -9.96 7.35 18.99
N PRO A 424 -9.52 7.95 17.86
CA PRO A 424 -8.13 8.36 17.67
C PRO A 424 -7.75 9.47 18.66
N SER A 425 -6.47 9.50 19.06
CA SER A 425 -5.95 10.58 19.89
C SER A 425 -5.78 11.87 19.09
N GLY A 426 -6.70 12.82 19.31
CA GLY A 426 -6.70 14.13 18.64
C GLY A 426 -8.10 14.54 18.19
N VAL A 427 -8.16 15.59 17.37
CA VAL A 427 -9.41 16.03 16.74
C VAL A 427 -9.36 15.66 15.28
N TYR A 428 -10.20 14.72 14.89
CA TYR A 428 -10.32 14.25 13.52
C TYR A 428 -11.77 14.38 13.04
N PRO A 429 -11.97 14.61 11.73
CA PRO A 429 -13.30 14.50 11.14
C PRO A 429 -13.91 13.13 11.42
N LYS A 430 -15.24 13.08 11.48
CA LYS A 430 -15.95 11.81 11.54
C LYS A 430 -15.77 11.07 10.21
N GLN A 431 -15.85 9.75 10.30
CA GLN A 431 -16.00 8.86 9.16
C GLN A 431 -17.20 7.96 9.43
N TRP A 432 -17.79 7.39 8.39
CA TRP A 432 -18.98 6.56 8.50
C TRP A 432 -18.66 5.12 8.13
N HIS A 433 -19.15 4.20 8.97
CA HIS A 433 -18.85 2.78 8.90
C HIS A 433 -20.14 2.01 8.74
N GLY A 434 -20.42 1.58 7.51
CA GLY A 434 -21.60 0.82 7.12
C GLY A 434 -21.33 -0.68 7.16
N VAL A 435 -22.37 -1.44 7.51
CA VAL A 435 -22.34 -2.90 7.56
C VAL A 435 -23.63 -3.47 7.00
N PHE A 436 -23.53 -4.30 5.97
CA PHE A 436 -24.59 -5.22 5.58
C PHE A 436 -24.43 -6.51 6.39
N ARG A 437 -25.32 -6.73 7.35
CA ARG A 437 -25.29 -7.89 8.26
C ARG A 437 -26.30 -8.94 7.82
N SER A 438 -25.88 -10.20 7.75
CA SER A 438 -26.80 -11.32 7.46
C SER A 438 -27.85 -11.47 8.55
N SER A 439 -29.11 -11.59 8.15
CA SER A 439 -30.25 -11.70 9.08
C SER A 439 -30.25 -13.02 9.85
N ALA A 440 -29.79 -14.09 9.20
CA ALA A 440 -29.64 -15.41 9.80
C ALA A 440 -28.15 -15.76 9.96
N ARG A 441 -27.87 -16.60 10.96
CA ARG A 441 -26.54 -17.23 11.10
C ARG A 441 -26.42 -18.39 10.13
N SER A 442 -25.30 -18.53 9.43
CA SER A 442 -25.06 -19.61 8.48
C SER A 442 -23.61 -20.07 8.48
N ARG A 443 -23.37 -21.32 8.04
CA ARG A 443 -22.01 -21.84 7.84
C ARG A 443 -21.37 -21.33 6.55
N ASP A 444 -22.18 -21.10 5.53
CA ASP A 444 -21.76 -20.60 4.23
C ASP A 444 -22.34 -19.21 3.98
N PHE A 445 -21.56 -18.38 3.31
CA PHE A 445 -21.96 -17.05 2.85
C PHE A 445 -21.48 -16.88 1.42
N ARG A 446 -22.43 -16.63 0.50
CA ARG A 446 -22.18 -16.22 -0.87
C ARG A 446 -22.94 -14.92 -1.08
N MET A 447 -22.26 -13.87 -1.53
CA MET A 447 -22.91 -12.59 -1.79
C MET A 447 -22.28 -11.90 -2.99
N LEU A 448 -23.11 -11.43 -3.90
CA LEU A 448 -22.74 -10.59 -5.04
C LEU A 448 -23.24 -9.17 -4.79
N THR A 449 -22.31 -8.23 -4.80
CA THR A 449 -22.57 -6.79 -4.64
C THR A 449 -22.15 -6.06 -5.90
N LEU A 450 -23.02 -5.20 -6.42
CA LEU A 450 -22.74 -4.24 -7.47
C LEU A 450 -22.35 -2.90 -6.85
N LEU A 451 -21.24 -2.34 -7.32
CA LEU A 451 -20.77 -1.00 -7.00
C LEU A 451 -20.70 -0.21 -8.32
N SER A 452 -21.38 0.94 -8.40
CA SER A 452 -21.43 1.78 -9.59
C SER A 452 -21.05 3.21 -9.26
N VAL A 453 -19.90 3.65 -9.79
CA VAL A 453 -19.44 5.03 -9.77
C VAL A 453 -20.37 5.89 -10.64
N GLY A 454 -20.69 7.10 -10.18
CA GLY A 454 -21.69 7.98 -10.80
C GLY A 454 -23.14 7.54 -10.63
N CYS A 455 -23.40 6.37 -10.00
CA CYS A 455 -24.71 5.74 -9.94
C CYS A 455 -25.34 5.56 -11.33
N GLU A 456 -24.58 5.04 -12.29
CA GLU A 456 -25.03 4.81 -13.66
C GLU A 456 -26.03 3.62 -13.77
N HIS A 457 -26.09 2.77 -12.74
CA HIS A 457 -27.01 1.62 -12.64
C HIS A 457 -27.07 0.75 -13.92
N PRO A 458 -25.95 0.13 -14.32
CA PRO A 458 -25.96 -0.76 -15.48
C PRO A 458 -26.94 -1.92 -15.27
N ALA A 459 -27.57 -2.38 -16.35
CA ALA A 459 -28.34 -3.61 -16.30
C ALA A 459 -27.40 -4.79 -15.97
N VAL A 460 -27.70 -5.51 -14.89
CA VAL A 460 -26.98 -6.71 -14.47
C VAL A 460 -27.98 -7.86 -14.39
N GLU A 461 -27.73 -8.91 -15.15
CA GLU A 461 -28.49 -10.15 -15.07
C GLU A 461 -27.72 -11.17 -14.25
N VAL A 462 -28.38 -11.76 -13.25
CA VAL A 462 -27.76 -12.72 -12.33
C VAL A 462 -28.54 -14.04 -12.40
N THR A 463 -27.84 -15.13 -12.70
CA THR A 463 -28.41 -16.48 -12.74
C THR A 463 -27.64 -17.39 -11.79
N ASP A 464 -28.31 -17.89 -10.75
CA ASP A 464 -27.72 -18.87 -9.82
C ASP A 464 -27.75 -20.26 -10.45
N LYS A 465 -26.57 -20.87 -10.59
CA LYS A 465 -26.37 -22.22 -11.12
C LYS A 465 -25.74 -23.11 -10.05
N PRO A 466 -25.83 -24.45 -10.17
CA PRO A 466 -25.12 -25.34 -9.26
C PRO A 466 -23.60 -25.04 -9.24
N GLY A 467 -23.13 -24.43 -8.16
CA GLY A 467 -21.71 -24.13 -7.94
C GLY A 467 -21.19 -22.78 -8.47
N THR A 468 -21.90 -22.14 -9.40
CA THR A 468 -21.53 -20.84 -9.97
C THR A 468 -22.66 -19.83 -9.87
N LEU A 469 -22.32 -18.55 -9.92
CA LEU A 469 -23.26 -17.44 -10.10
C LEU A 469 -22.88 -16.76 -11.41
N ASP A 470 -23.71 -16.94 -12.43
CA ASP A 470 -23.45 -16.37 -13.75
C ASP A 470 -24.00 -14.94 -13.78
N VAL A 471 -23.17 -14.01 -14.23
CA VAL A 471 -23.46 -12.57 -14.23
C VAL A 471 -23.17 -11.99 -15.60
N ALA A 472 -24.17 -11.38 -16.22
CA ALA A 472 -24.01 -10.60 -17.44
C ALA A 472 -24.09 -9.10 -17.11
N VAL A 473 -23.10 -8.33 -17.53
CA VAL A 473 -23.04 -6.88 -17.31
C VAL A 473 -22.28 -6.20 -18.45
N ALA A 474 -22.82 -5.11 -19.00
CA ALA A 474 -22.17 -4.33 -20.05
C ALA A 474 -21.63 -5.17 -21.24
N GLY A 475 -22.36 -6.22 -21.63
CA GLY A 475 -21.98 -7.13 -22.71
C GLY A 475 -20.82 -8.09 -22.38
N GLN A 476 -20.46 -8.23 -21.10
CA GLN A 476 -19.50 -9.20 -20.59
C GLN A 476 -20.22 -10.26 -19.75
N HIS A 477 -19.77 -11.51 -19.82
CA HIS A 477 -20.34 -12.62 -19.07
C HIS A 477 -19.29 -13.27 -18.17
N PHE A 478 -19.60 -13.38 -16.87
CA PHE A 478 -18.71 -13.94 -15.86
C PHE A 478 -19.41 -15.05 -15.07
N ALA A 479 -18.71 -16.13 -14.77
CA ALA A 479 -19.17 -17.18 -13.86
C ALA A 479 -18.37 -17.12 -12.56
N PHE A 480 -19.02 -16.67 -11.47
CA PHE A 480 -18.41 -16.57 -10.15
C PHE A 480 -18.54 -17.89 -9.38
N SER A 481 -17.41 -18.44 -8.94
CA SER A 481 -17.35 -19.71 -8.19
C SER A 481 -16.78 -19.49 -6.78
N SER A 482 -16.73 -20.55 -5.98
CA SER A 482 -16.12 -20.48 -4.65
C SER A 482 -14.60 -20.30 -4.65
N THR A 483 -13.95 -20.40 -5.81
CA THR A 483 -12.48 -20.37 -5.99
C THR A 483 -11.97 -19.26 -6.90
N GLY A 484 -12.85 -18.53 -7.59
CA GLY A 484 -12.48 -17.49 -8.54
C GLY A 484 -13.57 -17.25 -9.58
N VAL A 485 -13.19 -16.62 -10.69
CA VAL A 485 -14.13 -16.15 -11.73
C VAL A 485 -13.66 -16.63 -13.09
N GLU A 486 -14.59 -17.13 -13.90
CA GLU A 486 -14.32 -17.46 -15.30
C GLU A 486 -15.00 -16.41 -16.20
N HIS A 487 -14.25 -15.83 -17.14
CA HIS A 487 -14.86 -15.04 -18.22
C HIS A 487 -15.39 -16.00 -19.28
N VAL A 488 -16.68 -15.93 -19.55
CA VAL A 488 -17.41 -16.90 -20.39
C VAL A 488 -17.61 -16.35 -21.80
N GLN A 489 -17.84 -15.05 -21.95
CA GLN A 489 -18.06 -14.37 -23.23
C GLN A 489 -17.88 -12.86 -23.17
#